data_AF-M1ES33-F1
#
_entry.id   AF-M1ES33-F1
#
_cell.length_a   1.000
_cell.length_b   1.000
_cell.length_c   1.000
_cell.angle_alpha   90.00
_cell.angle_beta   90.00
_cell.angle_gamma   90.00
#
_symmetry.space_group_name_H-M   'P 1'
#
loop_
_entity.id
_entity.type
_entity.pdbx_description
1 polymer ?
#
loop_
_entity_poly.entity_id
_entity_poly.type
_entity_poly.pdbx_seq_one_letter_code
_entity_poly.pdbx_strand_id
1 'polypeptide(L)'
;EEQEEAVFREVVSFTPEPLPARYYDKDTTKPVSFYFSSLEELLAWTPDVEDSFNEALKPSECRQPPLSSQRPRTLLCHDMMGGYLDDKFIQGSAARSPYCFYHWQCIDIFVYFSHHTVTIPPVGWTNAAHRHGVCVLGTFITEWK
;
A
#
# COMPACT_ATOMS: atom_id res chain seq x y z
N GLU A 1 -22.39 -8.94 65.39
CA GLU A 1 -21.47 -9.33 64.31
C GLU A 1 -21.96 -8.65 63.04
N GLU A 2 -21.40 -7.48 62.73
CA GLU A 2 -21.72 -6.76 61.48
C GLU A 2 -20.87 -7.36 60.36
N GLN A 3 -21.52 -7.87 59.31
CA GLN A 3 -20.87 -8.33 58.09
C GLN A 3 -20.56 -7.12 57.22
N GLU A 4 -19.28 -6.77 57.08
CA GLU A 4 -18.82 -5.85 56.05
C GLU A 4 -18.98 -6.53 54.68
N GLU A 5 -19.96 -6.10 53.89
CA GLU A 5 -20.05 -6.45 52.48
C GLU A 5 -18.88 -5.84 51.71
N ALA A 6 -17.99 -6.68 51.22
CA ALA A 6 -16.88 -6.27 50.36
C ALA A 6 -17.43 -5.77 49.01
N VAL A 7 -17.45 -4.44 48.84
CA VAL A 7 -17.78 -3.80 47.55
C VAL A 7 -16.60 -3.99 46.59
N PHE A 8 -16.72 -4.94 45.66
CA PHE A 8 -15.75 -5.11 44.57
C PHE A 8 -15.89 -3.93 43.59
N ARG A 9 -14.86 -3.09 43.51
CA ARG A 9 -14.72 -2.08 42.45
C ARG A 9 -13.87 -2.66 41.34
N GLU A 10 -14.49 -3.13 40.27
CA GLU A 10 -13.78 -3.50 39.04
C GLU A 10 -13.32 -2.21 38.35
N VAL A 11 -12.01 -1.99 38.32
CA VAL A 11 -11.42 -0.88 37.57
C VAL A 11 -11.21 -1.35 36.14
N VAL A 12 -12.13 -0.98 35.24
CA VAL A 12 -11.95 -1.23 33.81
C VAL A 12 -10.89 -0.26 33.28
N SER A 13 -9.67 -0.74 33.06
CA SER A 13 -8.63 0.02 32.39
C SER A 13 -8.78 -0.13 30.87
N PHE A 14 -9.15 0.95 30.18
CA PHE A 14 -9.12 1.00 28.73
C PHE A 14 -7.70 1.30 28.26
N THR A 15 -6.88 0.27 28.08
CA THR A 15 -5.66 0.38 27.26
C THR A 15 -6.09 0.22 25.80
N PRO A 16 -5.85 1.21 24.91
CA PRO A 16 -6.12 1.05 23.49
C PRO A 16 -5.35 -0.14 22.96
N GLU A 17 -6.01 -1.01 22.19
CA GLU A 17 -5.29 -2.06 21.48
C GLU A 17 -4.31 -1.43 20.48
N PRO A 18 -3.07 -1.95 20.39
CA PRO A 18 -2.10 -1.42 19.44
C PRO A 18 -2.58 -1.63 18.01
N LEU A 19 -2.46 -0.59 17.19
CA LEU A 19 -2.84 -0.66 15.78
C LEU A 19 -2.05 -1.76 15.05
N PRO A 20 -2.68 -2.53 14.14
CA PRO A 20 -1.99 -3.60 13.45
C PRO A 20 -0.84 -3.04 12.60
N ALA A 21 0.38 -3.50 12.85
CA ALA A 21 1.60 -3.01 12.20
C ALA A 21 1.64 -3.20 10.68
N ARG A 22 0.73 -4.02 10.12
CA ARG A 22 0.54 -4.18 8.67
C ARG A 22 -0.03 -2.92 8.03
N TYR A 23 -1.01 -2.30 8.68
CA TYR A 23 -1.78 -1.19 8.13
C TYR A 23 -1.28 0.16 8.61
N TYR A 24 -0.55 0.20 9.72
CA TYR A 24 -0.13 1.43 10.36
C TYR A 24 1.38 1.45 10.62
N ASP A 25 1.99 2.60 10.30
CA ASP A 25 3.37 2.88 10.64
C ASP A 25 3.53 2.99 12.17
N LYS A 26 4.55 2.31 12.72
CA LYS A 26 4.73 2.18 14.18
C LYS A 26 5.05 3.50 14.87
N ASP A 27 5.72 4.41 14.18
CA ASP A 27 6.20 5.66 14.78
C ASP A 27 5.18 6.79 14.61
N THR A 28 4.49 6.82 13.46
CA THR A 28 3.57 7.91 13.11
C THR A 28 2.10 7.56 13.25
N THR A 29 1.76 6.28 13.46
CA THR A 29 0.40 5.73 13.47
C THR A 29 -0.41 6.07 12.21
N LYS A 30 0.26 6.45 11.12
CA LYS A 30 -0.39 6.78 9.85
C LYS A 30 -0.64 5.50 9.06
N PRO A 31 -1.73 5.45 8.28
CA PRO A 31 -2.00 4.28 7.47
C PRO A 31 -1.00 4.19 6.31
N VAL A 32 -0.58 2.96 6.00
CA VAL A 32 0.48 2.66 5.03
C VAL A 32 0.07 1.55 4.06
N SER A 33 0.65 1.59 2.88
CA SER A 33 0.65 0.47 1.95
C SER A 33 1.63 -0.62 2.39
N PHE A 34 1.32 -1.87 2.06
CA PHE A 34 2.06 -3.05 2.49
C PHE A 34 2.32 -4.03 1.33
N TYR A 35 3.15 -5.02 1.61
CA TYR A 35 3.51 -6.14 0.75
C TYR A 35 3.29 -7.46 1.49
N PHE A 36 3.40 -8.59 0.79
CA PHE A 36 3.46 -9.91 1.44
C PHE A 36 4.87 -10.48 1.33
N SER A 37 5.41 -10.91 2.46
CA SER A 37 6.75 -11.48 2.57
C SER A 37 6.80 -12.93 2.09
N SER A 38 5.66 -13.64 2.11
CA SER A 38 5.58 -15.05 1.73
C SER A 38 4.25 -15.42 1.08
N LEU A 39 4.21 -16.59 0.44
CA LEU A 39 3.00 -17.15 -0.15
C LEU A 39 1.96 -17.54 0.90
N GLU A 40 2.40 -17.95 2.10
CA GLU A 40 1.53 -18.27 3.22
C GLU A 40 0.82 -17.02 3.73
N GLU A 41 1.53 -15.90 3.81
CA GLU A 41 0.94 -14.62 4.19
C GLU A 41 -0.10 -14.15 3.17
N LEU A 42 0.21 -14.28 1.87
CA LEU A 42 -0.72 -13.99 0.77
C LEU A 42 -1.96 -14.91 0.84
N LEU A 43 -1.78 -16.20 1.09
CA LEU A 43 -2.87 -17.18 1.18
C LEU A 43 -3.78 -16.94 2.38
N ALA A 44 -3.22 -16.43 3.49
CA ALA A 44 -3.96 -16.10 4.70
C ALA A 44 -4.68 -14.75 4.62
N TRP A 45 -4.41 -13.92 3.60
CA TRP A 45 -5.03 -12.60 3.49
C TRP A 45 -6.53 -12.73 3.18
N THR A 46 -7.31 -11.93 3.90
CA THR A 46 -8.73 -11.71 3.66
C THR A 46 -9.00 -10.21 3.71
N PRO A 47 -9.91 -9.68 2.87
CA PRO A 47 -10.29 -8.28 2.93
C PRO A 47 -10.77 -7.87 4.33
N ASP A 48 -10.29 -6.72 4.80
CA ASP A 48 -10.63 -6.09 6.07
C ASP A 48 -10.96 -4.61 5.88
N VAL A 49 -11.56 -3.97 6.88
CA VAL A 49 -11.92 -2.54 6.86
C VAL A 49 -10.69 -1.64 6.64
N GLU A 50 -9.54 -2.06 7.14
CA GLU A 50 -8.27 -1.34 7.01
C GLU A 50 -7.72 -1.36 5.58
N ASP A 51 -8.15 -2.31 4.73
CA ASP A 51 -7.74 -2.35 3.32
C ASP A 51 -8.31 -1.17 2.52
N SER A 52 -9.39 -0.54 3.01
CA SER A 52 -10.04 0.60 2.35
C SER A 52 -9.09 1.78 2.09
N PHE A 53 -8.05 1.95 2.91
CA PHE A 53 -7.03 2.97 2.67
C PHE A 53 -6.15 2.67 1.46
N ASN A 54 -6.01 1.40 1.08
CA ASN A 54 -5.17 0.94 -0.02
C ASN A 54 -5.95 0.73 -1.34
N GLU A 55 -7.24 1.05 -1.36
CA GLU A 55 -8.06 1.02 -2.57
C GLU A 55 -7.92 2.30 -3.40
N ALA A 56 -7.90 2.15 -4.73
CA ALA A 56 -7.84 3.28 -5.63
C ALA A 56 -9.11 4.13 -5.54
N LEU A 57 -8.94 5.46 -5.46
CA LEU A 57 -10.06 6.41 -5.31
C LEU A 57 -10.97 6.44 -6.54
N LYS A 58 -10.42 6.15 -7.72
CA LYS A 58 -11.14 6.11 -8.99
C LYS A 58 -10.63 4.98 -9.88
N PRO A 59 -11.48 4.43 -10.76
CA PRO A 59 -11.04 3.56 -11.83
C PRO A 59 -9.98 4.23 -12.72
N SER A 60 -9.21 3.42 -13.45
CA SER A 60 -8.28 3.94 -14.45
C SER A 60 -9.02 4.71 -15.54
N GLU A 61 -8.51 5.89 -15.87
CA GLU A 61 -8.96 6.66 -17.02
C GLU A 61 -8.66 5.93 -18.33
N CYS A 62 -9.46 6.22 -19.36
CA CYS A 62 -9.20 5.72 -20.70
C CYS A 62 -7.94 6.38 -21.28
N ARG A 63 -7.04 5.58 -21.84
CA ARG A 63 -5.84 6.06 -22.52
C ARG A 63 -6.05 6.21 -24.02
N GLN A 64 -5.42 7.24 -24.59
CA GLN A 64 -5.36 7.46 -26.02
C GLN A 64 -3.90 7.51 -26.50
N PRO A 65 -3.49 6.64 -27.46
CA PRO A 65 -4.26 5.52 -28.02
C PRO A 65 -4.34 4.36 -26.99
N PRO A 66 -5.39 3.52 -27.04
CA PRO A 66 -5.59 2.45 -26.06
C PRO A 66 -4.45 1.41 -26.06
N LEU A 67 -4.31 0.66 -24.96
CA LEU A 67 -3.30 -0.41 -24.82
C LEU A 67 -3.42 -1.53 -25.87
N SER A 68 -4.61 -1.70 -26.44
CA SER A 68 -4.91 -2.65 -27.52
C SER A 68 -4.48 -2.18 -28.91
N SER A 69 -4.01 -0.94 -29.04
CA SER A 69 -3.49 -0.43 -30.31
C SER A 69 -2.22 -1.17 -30.73
N GLN A 70 -1.95 -1.22 -32.04
CA GLN A 70 -0.79 -1.93 -32.60
C GLN A 70 0.54 -1.17 -32.51
N ARG A 71 0.60 -0.06 -31.77
CA ARG A 71 1.86 0.69 -31.60
C ARG A 71 2.79 -0.01 -30.60
N PRO A 72 4.11 0.25 -30.67
CA PRO A 72 5.02 -0.11 -29.60
C PRO A 72 4.55 0.47 -28.25
N ARG A 73 4.75 -0.29 -27.18
CA ARG A 73 4.41 0.09 -25.81
C ARG A 73 5.68 0.29 -24.98
N THR A 74 5.64 1.26 -24.08
CA THR A 74 6.74 1.52 -23.15
C THR A 74 6.33 1.07 -21.74
N LEU A 75 7.11 0.18 -21.16
CA LEU A 75 6.98 -0.23 -19.77
C LEU A 75 8.07 0.46 -18.95
N LEU A 76 7.68 1.10 -17.85
CA LEU A 76 8.60 1.61 -16.84
C LEU A 76 8.55 0.69 -15.62
N CYS A 77 9.65 -0.03 -15.39
CA CYS A 77 9.84 -0.81 -14.17
C CYS A 77 10.73 0.00 -13.24
N HIS A 78 10.17 0.49 -12.14
CA HIS A 78 10.91 1.30 -11.19
C HIS A 78 11.20 0.50 -9.92
N ASP A 79 12.49 0.18 -9.72
CA ASP A 79 13.00 -0.28 -8.43
C ASP A 79 13.04 0.89 -7.46
N MET A 80 12.09 0.91 -6.52
CA MET A 80 11.90 2.01 -5.57
C MET A 80 12.89 1.93 -4.39
N MET A 81 14.15 1.59 -4.69
CA MET A 81 15.22 1.38 -3.70
C MET A 81 14.76 0.43 -2.59
N GLY A 82 14.24 -0.74 -2.97
CA GLY A 82 13.65 -1.69 -2.01
C GLY A 82 12.15 -1.51 -1.76
N GLY A 83 11.56 -0.38 -2.17
CA GLY A 83 10.12 -0.11 -2.06
C GLY A 83 9.66 0.33 -0.67
N TYR A 84 8.43 0.85 -0.63
CA TYR A 84 7.71 1.28 0.58
C TYR A 84 8.53 2.23 1.46
N LEU A 85 9.06 3.30 0.85
CA LEU A 85 9.79 4.36 1.54
C LEU A 85 8.80 5.41 2.05
N ASP A 86 8.96 6.66 1.62
CA ASP A 86 8.00 7.74 1.87
C ASP A 86 6.67 7.56 1.12
N ASP A 87 6.70 6.79 0.03
CA ASP A 87 5.56 6.52 -0.83
C ASP A 87 4.61 5.46 -0.28
N LYS A 88 4.99 4.77 0.81
CA LYS A 88 4.08 3.89 1.56
C LYS A 88 2.95 4.66 2.23
N PHE A 89 3.17 5.94 2.58
CA PHE A 89 2.18 6.73 3.31
C PHE A 89 1.05 7.13 2.38
N ILE A 90 -0.16 6.71 2.73
CA ILE A 90 -1.34 6.78 1.86
C ILE A 90 -1.73 8.23 1.52
N GLN A 91 -1.49 9.15 2.46
CA GLN A 91 -1.75 10.58 2.30
C GLN A 91 -0.47 11.39 2.01
N GLY A 92 0.60 10.71 1.58
CA GLY A 92 1.92 11.29 1.36
C GLY A 92 2.72 11.49 2.65
N SER A 93 3.96 11.90 2.48
CA SER A 93 4.90 12.18 3.57
C SER A 93 5.39 13.62 3.54
N ALA A 94 6.08 14.04 4.61
CA ALA A 94 6.72 15.35 4.70
C ALA A 94 8.11 15.39 4.04
N ALA A 95 8.46 14.37 3.26
CA ALA A 95 9.74 14.31 2.56
C ALA A 95 9.93 15.54 1.65
N ARG A 96 11.13 16.12 1.71
CA ARG A 96 11.45 17.33 0.92
C ARG A 96 11.67 17.05 -0.56
N SER A 97 12.09 15.83 -0.89
CA SER A 97 12.44 15.43 -2.25
C SER A 97 12.03 13.97 -2.50
N PRO A 98 10.73 13.64 -2.39
CA PRO A 98 10.26 12.30 -2.75
C PRO A 98 10.46 12.07 -4.24
N TYR A 99 10.65 10.81 -4.63
CA TYR A 99 10.64 10.48 -6.05
C TYR A 99 9.26 10.81 -6.65
N CYS A 100 9.28 11.51 -7.79
CA CYS A 100 8.09 11.89 -8.54
C CYS A 100 8.27 11.52 -10.00
N PHE A 101 7.24 10.95 -10.61
CA PHE A 101 7.22 10.66 -12.04
C PHE A 101 6.18 11.57 -12.74
N TYR A 102 6.62 12.28 -13.77
CA TYR A 102 5.79 13.25 -14.49
C TYR A 102 5.46 12.83 -15.93
N HIS A 103 6.26 11.95 -16.53
CA HIS A 103 6.16 11.59 -17.95
C HIS A 103 5.18 10.45 -18.21
N TRP A 104 4.01 10.47 -17.56
CA TRP A 104 2.97 9.44 -17.68
C TRP A 104 2.49 9.25 -19.12
N GLN A 105 2.50 10.29 -19.94
CA GLN A 105 2.16 10.24 -21.36
C GLN A 105 3.16 9.44 -22.21
N CYS A 106 4.38 9.23 -21.71
CA CYS A 106 5.45 8.53 -22.43
C CYS A 106 5.45 7.01 -22.15
N ILE A 107 4.63 6.54 -21.22
CA ILE A 107 4.58 5.14 -20.80
C ILE A 107 3.16 4.56 -20.92
N ASP A 108 3.09 3.25 -20.98
CA ASP A 108 1.87 2.46 -21.08
C ASP A 108 1.60 1.66 -19.82
N ILE A 109 2.67 1.17 -19.22
CA ILE A 109 2.66 0.29 -18.06
C ILE A 109 3.70 0.83 -17.08
N PHE A 110 3.28 1.01 -15.84
CA PHE A 110 4.13 1.32 -14.70
C PHE A 110 4.17 0.10 -13.79
N VAL A 111 5.36 -0.44 -13.54
CA VAL A 111 5.60 -1.53 -12.60
C VAL A 111 6.26 -0.95 -11.37
N TYR A 112 5.59 -1.08 -10.23
CA TYR A 112 6.16 -0.79 -8.93
C TYR A 112 6.99 -2.00 -8.50
N PHE A 113 8.30 -1.92 -8.62
CA PHE A 113 9.20 -3.00 -8.26
C PHE A 113 9.75 -2.81 -6.85
N SER A 114 9.71 -3.88 -6.08
CA SER A 114 10.38 -4.02 -4.80
C SER A 114 11.01 -5.41 -4.70
N HIS A 115 11.82 -5.63 -3.68
CA HIS A 115 12.46 -6.92 -3.41
C HIS A 115 11.60 -7.85 -2.54
N HIS A 116 10.31 -7.54 -2.37
CA HIS A 116 9.38 -8.40 -1.64
C HIS A 116 8.72 -9.45 -2.53
N THR A 117 8.52 -10.67 -1.99
CA THR A 117 7.92 -11.82 -2.69
C THR A 117 6.65 -11.44 -3.46
N VAL A 118 5.75 -10.69 -2.81
CA VAL A 118 4.54 -10.14 -3.44
C VAL A 118 4.47 -8.65 -3.13
N THR A 119 4.63 -7.83 -4.16
CA THR A 119 4.59 -6.38 -4.07
C THR A 119 3.26 -5.86 -4.58
N ILE A 120 2.58 -5.05 -3.78
CA ILE A 120 1.35 -4.32 -4.14
C ILE A 120 1.72 -2.84 -4.33
N PRO A 121 1.45 -2.22 -5.50
CA PRO A 121 1.76 -0.81 -5.71
C PRO A 121 1.08 0.05 -4.63
N PRO A 122 1.82 0.96 -3.95
CA PRO A 122 1.21 1.88 -3.02
C PRO A 122 0.09 2.67 -3.67
N VAL A 123 -0.99 2.91 -2.94
CA VAL A 123 -2.22 3.51 -3.49
C VAL A 123 -1.98 4.89 -4.12
N GLY A 124 -0.99 5.64 -3.64
CA GLY A 124 -0.55 6.89 -4.26
C GLY A 124 -0.10 6.72 -5.71
N TRP A 125 0.70 5.68 -5.99
CA TRP A 125 1.13 5.31 -7.35
C TRP A 125 -0.03 4.79 -8.19
N THR A 126 -0.90 3.97 -7.61
CA THR A 126 -2.10 3.45 -8.29
C THR A 126 -3.01 4.60 -8.75
N ASN A 127 -3.31 5.53 -7.85
CA ASN A 127 -4.12 6.71 -8.16
C ASN A 127 -3.45 7.62 -9.22
N ALA A 128 -2.14 7.80 -9.15
CA ALA A 128 -1.40 8.60 -10.13
C ALA A 128 -1.45 7.96 -11.53
N ALA A 129 -1.22 6.65 -11.62
CA ALA A 129 -1.28 5.92 -12.89
C ALA A 129 -2.70 5.92 -13.47
N HIS A 130 -3.71 5.63 -12.65
CA HIS A 130 -5.12 5.66 -13.05
C HIS A 130 -5.54 7.01 -13.63
N ARG A 131 -5.16 8.12 -12.99
CA ARG A 131 -5.47 9.48 -13.47
C ARG A 131 -4.91 9.75 -14.88
N HIS A 132 -3.80 9.10 -15.24
CA HIS A 132 -3.16 9.27 -16.54
C HIS A 132 -3.49 8.13 -17.53
N GLY A 133 -4.41 7.23 -17.17
CA GLY A 133 -4.76 6.05 -17.95
C GLY A 133 -3.60 5.08 -18.17
N VAL A 134 -2.66 5.01 -17.24
CA VAL A 134 -1.52 4.08 -17.28
C VAL A 134 -1.87 2.84 -16.47
N CYS A 135 -1.60 1.66 -17.04
CA CYS A 135 -1.73 0.41 -16.32
C CYS A 135 -0.65 0.33 -15.24
N VAL A 136 -1.03 0.02 -14.01
CA VAL A 136 -0.14 -0.10 -12.87
C VAL A 136 -0.11 -1.54 -12.38
N LEU A 137 1.09 -2.08 -12.19
CA LEU A 137 1.30 -3.47 -11.78
C LEU A 137 2.23 -3.55 -10.59
N GLY A 138 1.92 -4.48 -9.68
CA GLY A 138 2.87 -4.96 -8.67
C GLY A 138 3.80 -6.02 -9.25
N THR A 139 4.55 -6.67 -8.36
CA THR A 139 5.47 -7.74 -8.75
C THR A 139 5.25 -8.99 -7.90
N PHE A 140 5.49 -10.14 -8.51
CA PHE A 140 5.70 -11.41 -7.83
C PHE A 140 7.08 -11.89 -8.22
N ILE A 141 7.98 -12.05 -7.26
CA ILE A 141 9.38 -12.39 -7.52
C ILE A 141 9.86 -13.55 -6.66
N THR A 142 10.86 -14.25 -7.17
CA THR A 142 11.68 -15.20 -6.42
C THR A 142 13.12 -14.74 -6.49
N GLU A 143 13.75 -14.51 -5.34
CA GLU A 143 15.15 -14.09 -5.27
C GLU A 143 16.07 -15.24 -4.93
N TRP A 144 17.28 -15.20 -5.49
CA TRP A 144 18.35 -16.13 -5.11
C TRP A 144 18.94 -15.71 -3.75
N LYS A 145 19.16 -16.67 -2.85
CA LYS A 145 19.81 -16.46 -1.55
C LYS A 145 21.27 -16.88 -1.58
#